data_AF-A0A356K805-F1
#
_entry.id   AF-A0A356K805-F1
#
_cell.length_a   1.000
_cell.length_b   1.000
_cell.length_c   1.000
_cell.angle_alpha   90.00
_cell.angle_beta   90.00
_cell.angle_gamma   90.00
#
_symmetry.space_group_name_H-M   'P 1'
#
loop_
_entity.id
_entity.type
_entity.pdbx_description
1 polymer ?
#
loop_
_entity_poly.entity_id
_entity_poly.type
_entity_poly.pdbx_seq_one_letter_code
_entity_poly.pdbx_strand_id
1 'polypeptide(L)'
;MRIGILKADSVRDEFQSQFGDYQGMFQRVLDSVAEGALEYRTYDVLAGDYPESIDACDGYVITGSRESVYDDQEWISRLGNFV
;
A
#
# COMPACT_ATOMS: atom_id res chain seq x y z
N MET A 1 3.21 -16.53 2.90
CA MET A 1 3.77 -15.30 3.48
C MET A 1 2.78 -14.17 3.23
N ARG A 2 2.43 -13.40 4.25
CA ARG A 2 1.48 -12.29 4.17
C ARG A 2 2.20 -10.97 3.92
N ILE A 3 1.89 -10.31 2.82
CA ILE A 3 2.41 -9.00 2.47
C ILE A 3 1.32 -7.94 2.70
N GLY A 4 1.65 -6.93 3.50
CA GLY A 4 0.84 -5.73 3.67
C GLY A 4 1.16 -4.71 2.58
N ILE A 5 0.16 -4.15 1.93
CA ILE A 5 0.30 -3.02 1.00
C ILE A 5 -0.25 -1.78 1.70
N LEU A 6 0.63 -0.87 2.10
CA LEU A 6 0.26 0.44 2.63
C LEU A 6 0.02 1.37 1.44
N LYS A 7 -1.25 1.60 1.13
CA LYS A 7 -1.69 2.37 -0.02
C LYS A 7 -1.67 3.86 0.32
N ALA A 8 -0.60 4.54 -0.11
CA ALA A 8 -0.33 5.96 0.10
C ALA A 8 -0.79 6.86 -1.08
N ASP A 9 -1.47 6.29 -2.08
CA ASP A 9 -2.13 7.01 -3.16
C ASP A 9 -3.07 6.07 -3.94
N SER A 10 -3.92 6.63 -4.80
CA SER A 10 -4.72 5.90 -5.77
C SER A 10 -4.36 6.32 -7.19
N VAL A 11 -4.51 5.39 -8.14
CA VAL A 11 -4.56 5.75 -9.56
C VAL A 11 -5.77 6.68 -9.77
N ARG A 12 -5.62 7.73 -10.60
CA ARG A 12 -6.73 8.65 -10.91
C ARG A 12 -7.90 7.88 -11.52
N ASP A 13 -9.13 8.19 -11.12
CA ASP A 13 -10.34 7.44 -11.49
C ASP A 13 -10.47 7.18 -13.00
N GLU A 14 -10.10 8.17 -13.82
CA GLU A 14 -10.12 8.09 -15.29
C GLU A 14 -9.22 6.98 -15.87
N PHE A 15 -8.21 6.53 -15.11
CA PHE A 15 -7.25 5.50 -15.49
C PHE A 15 -7.48 4.16 -14.79
N GLN A 16 -8.25 4.12 -13.71
CA GLN A 16 -8.46 2.88 -12.95
C GLN A 16 -9.16 1.79 -13.77
N SER A 17 -10.08 2.17 -14.67
CA SER A 17 -10.78 1.21 -15.52
C SER A 17 -9.84 0.43 -16.46
N GLN A 18 -8.72 1.04 -16.85
CA GLN A 18 -7.75 0.45 -17.77
C GLN A 18 -6.61 -0.26 -17.04
N PHE A 19 -6.09 0.32 -15.96
CA PHE A 19 -4.85 -0.14 -15.32
C PHE A 19 -5.06 -0.79 -13.94
N GLY A 20 -6.25 -0.63 -13.37
CA GLY A 20 -6.52 -0.90 -11.96
C GLY A 20 -5.83 0.11 -11.05
N ASP A 21 -5.65 -0.27 -9.79
CA ASP A 21 -4.97 0.53 -8.78
C ASP A 21 -3.60 -0.05 -8.38
N TYR A 22 -2.79 0.74 -7.67
CA TYR A 22 -1.40 0.40 -7.35
C TYR A 22 -1.25 -0.95 -6.64
N GLN A 23 -2.16 -1.30 -5.73
CA GLN A 23 -2.16 -2.60 -5.05
C GLN A 23 -2.11 -3.78 -6.04
N GLY A 24 -2.90 -3.73 -7.12
CA GLY A 24 -2.93 -4.78 -8.13
C GLY A 24 -1.66 -4.78 -8.99
N MET A 25 -1.05 -3.62 -9.21
CA MET A 25 0.23 -3.53 -9.91
C MET A 25 1.36 -4.20 -9.13
N PHE A 26 1.45 -3.95 -7.82
CA PHE A 26 2.45 -4.57 -6.96
C PHE A 26 2.21 -6.08 -6.78
N GLN A 27 0.95 -6.49 -6.58
CA GLN A 27 0.57 -7.90 -6.52
C GLN A 27 1.04 -8.66 -7.77
N ARG A 28 0.79 -8.13 -8.97
CA ARG A 28 1.25 -8.76 -10.22
C ARG A 28 2.77 -8.92 -10.30
N VAL A 29 3.54 -7.93 -9.84
CA VAL A 29 5.01 -8.02 -9.84
C VAL A 29 5.49 -9.07 -8.84
N LEU A 30 4.93 -9.10 -7.63
CA LEU A 30 5.30 -10.07 -6.60
C LEU A 30 4.87 -11.49 -6.98
N ASP A 31 3.69 -11.66 -7.55
CA ASP A 31 3.21 -12.95 -8.04
C ASP A 31 4.05 -13.44 -9.24
N SER A 32 4.64 -12.56 -10.04
CA SER A 32 5.53 -12.97 -11.14
C SER A 32 6.78 -13.74 -10.67
N VAL A 33 7.16 -13.62 -9.39
CA VAL A 33 8.29 -14.34 -8.79
C VAL A 33 7.88 -15.38 -7.75
N ALA A 34 6.67 -15.28 -7.18
CA ALA A 34 6.22 -16.10 -6.06
C ALA A 34 4.73 -16.46 -6.14
N GLU A 35 4.25 -16.79 -7.35
CA GLU A 35 2.84 -17.12 -7.62
C GLU A 35 2.29 -18.18 -6.64
N GLY A 36 1.16 -17.87 -6.01
CA GLY A 36 0.47 -18.77 -5.08
C GLY A 36 1.13 -18.93 -3.70
N ALA A 37 2.28 -18.30 -3.45
CA ALA A 37 2.97 -18.34 -2.16
C ALA A 37 2.67 -17.13 -1.24
N LEU A 38 2.04 -16.09 -1.81
CA LEU A 38 1.79 -14.81 -1.16
C LEU A 38 0.30 -14.60 -0.87
N GLU A 39 0.02 -14.10 0.32
CA GLU A 39 -1.29 -13.53 0.69
C GLU A 39 -1.14 -12.03 0.81
N TYR A 40 -2.12 -11.26 0.32
CA TYR A 40 -2.06 -9.81 0.35
C TYR A 40 -3.13 -9.22 1.27
N ARG A 41 -2.77 -8.18 2.02
CA ARG A 41 -3.72 -7.27 2.65
C ARG A 41 -3.37 -5.83 2.29
N THR A 42 -4.35 -5.09 1.81
CA THR A 42 -4.19 -3.66 1.54
C THR A 42 -4.76 -2.86 2.69
N TYR A 43 -4.03 -1.83 3.11
CA TYR A 43 -4.44 -0.85 4.11
C TYR A 43 -4.42 0.53 3.47
N ASP A 44 -5.54 1.24 3.48
CA ASP A 44 -5.64 2.60 2.95
C ASP A 44 -5.20 3.61 4.01
N VAL A 45 -3.91 3.96 3.97
CA VAL A 45 -3.32 4.82 5.00
C VAL A 45 -3.79 6.27 4.90
N LEU A 46 -4.26 6.71 3.72
CA LEU A 46 -4.92 8.01 3.54
C LEU A 46 -6.26 8.04 4.27
N ALA A 47 -6.99 6.93 4.25
CA ALA A 47 -8.23 6.76 5.01
C ALA A 47 -7.99 6.45 6.50
N GLY A 48 -6.73 6.40 6.95
CA GLY A 48 -6.39 6.07 8.33
C GLY A 48 -6.55 4.59 8.69
N ASP A 49 -6.67 3.72 7.69
CA ASP A 49 -6.69 2.26 7.83
C ASP A 49 -5.26 1.73 7.92
N TYR A 50 -4.98 1.01 9.00
CA TYR A 50 -3.65 0.50 9.33
C TYR A 50 -3.77 -0.91 9.92
N PRO A 51 -2.71 -1.71 9.83
CA PRO A 51 -2.59 -2.94 10.61
C PRO A 51 -2.67 -2.65 12.12
N GLU A 52 -3.30 -3.53 12.87
CA GLU A 52 -3.36 -3.43 14.35
C GLU A 52 -1.96 -3.55 15.00
N SER A 53 -1.02 -4.19 14.31
CA SER A 53 0.38 -4.36 14.74
C SER A 53 1.27 -4.51 13.50
N ILE A 54 2.56 -4.16 13.62
CA ILE A 54 3.57 -4.41 12.60
C ILE A 54 3.74 -5.91 12.29
N ASP A 55 3.43 -6.78 13.25
CA ASP A 55 3.52 -8.24 13.06
C ASP A 55 2.28 -8.84 12.37
N ALA A 56 1.30 -8.00 11.97
CA ALA A 56 0.11 -8.47 11.25
C ALA A 56 0.42 -9.00 9.84
N CYS A 57 1.58 -8.62 9.29
CA CYS A 57 2.12 -9.10 8.02
C CYS A 57 3.60 -9.47 8.17
N ASP A 58 4.08 -10.39 7.32
CA ASP A 58 5.48 -10.81 7.29
C ASP A 58 6.39 -9.79 6.58
N GLY A 59 5.80 -8.88 5.81
CA GLY A 59 6.50 -7.80 5.13
C GLY A 59 5.52 -6.74 4.60
N TYR A 60 6.03 -5.53 4.34
CA TYR A 60 5.23 -4.40 3.86
C TYR A 60 5.80 -3.78 2.58
N VAL A 61 4.89 -3.35 1.72
CA VAL A 61 5.17 -2.50 0.56
C VAL A 61 4.37 -1.21 0.75
N ILE A 62 5.07 -0.07 0.67
CA ILE A 62 4.43 1.25 0.69
C ILE A 62 4.36 1.73 -0.76
N THR A 63 3.17 2.12 -1.22
CA THR A 63 3.04 2.69 -2.57
C THR A 63 3.69 4.07 -2.61
N GLY A 64 4.05 4.53 -3.82
CA GLY A 64 4.39 5.94 -4.00
C GLY A 64 3.19 6.85 -3.70
N SER A 65 3.47 8.11 -3.39
CA SER A 65 2.48 9.16 -3.26
C SER A 65 2.85 10.36 -4.13
N ARG A 66 1.82 11.08 -4.59
CA ARG A 66 1.98 12.41 -5.21
C ARG A 66 2.30 13.49 -4.19
N GLU A 67 1.98 13.25 -2.92
CA GLU A 67 2.24 14.19 -1.85
C GLU A 67 3.69 14.10 -1.36
N SER A 68 4.21 15.23 -0.91
CA SER A 68 5.57 15.35 -0.42
C SER A 68 5.65 14.97 1.05
N VAL A 69 6.73 14.29 1.45
CA VAL A 69 7.01 14.01 2.87
C VAL A 69 7.16 15.26 3.74
N TYR A 70 7.29 16.44 3.12
CA TYR A 70 7.36 17.73 3.81
C TYR A 70 5.99 18.41 3.95
N ASP A 71 4.94 17.86 3.37
CA ASP A 71 3.59 18.39 3.51
C ASP A 71 3.05 18.10 4.93
N ASP A 72 2.33 19.06 5.50
CA ASP A 72 1.79 18.95 6.86
C ASP A 72 0.43 18.24 6.85
N GLN A 73 0.44 16.97 6.41
CA GLN A 73 -0.74 16.12 6.40
C GLN A 73 -0.63 15.05 7.48
N GLU A 74 -1.72 14.87 8.23
CA GLU A 74 -1.77 13.95 9.37
C GLU A 74 -1.42 12.51 8.98
N TRP A 75 -1.88 12.05 7.82
CA TRP A 75 -1.62 10.69 7.34
C TRP A 75 -0.11 10.45 7.08
N ILE A 76 0.63 11.46 6.64
CA ILE A 76 2.09 11.35 6.39
C ILE A 76 2.82 11.13 7.71
N SER A 77 2.50 11.98 8.71
CA SER A 77 3.07 11.85 10.05
C SER A 77 2.69 10.53 10.71
N ARG A 78 1.43 10.09 10.55
CA ARG A 78 0.94 8.82 11.09
C ARG A 78 1.60 7.62 10.42
N LEU A 79 1.78 7.65 9.09
CA LEU A 79 2.53 6.63 8.37
C LEU A 79 3.98 6.59 8.85
N GLY A 80 4.63 7.74 8.98
CA GLY A 80 6.01 7.82 9.49
C GLY A 80 6.17 7.31 10.93
N ASN A 81 5.15 7.41 11.78
CA ASN A 81 5.17 6.83 13.13
C ASN A 81 4.90 5.32 13.15
N PHE A 82 4.27 4.77 12.11
CA PHE A 82 3.98 3.35 12.01
C PHE A 82 5.20 2.53 11.58
N VAL A 83 6.15 3.13 10.83
CA VAL A 83 7.33 2.48 10.23
C VAL A 83 8.61 2.87 10.96
#